data_AF-A0A6N7X1U3-F1
#
_entry.id   AF-A0A6N7X1U3-F1
#
_cell.length_a   1.000
_cell.length_b   1.000
_cell.length_c   1.000
_cell.angle_alpha   90.00
_cell.angle_beta   90.00
_cell.angle_gamma   90.00
#
_symmetry.space_group_name_H-M   'P 1'
#
loop_
_entity.id
_entity.type
_entity.pdbx_description
1 polymer ?
#
loop_
_entity_poly.entity_id
_entity_poly.type
_entity_poly.pdbx_seq_one_letter_code
_entity_poly.pdbx_strand_id
1 'polypeptide(L)' 'MNRNNDRQTCENTKLQNNMFKDLDDVVNVKDIQKMLHNVSRQYVCKLIRTGRIPGKKIGKGYLVPKIYVIKYILENEENA' A
#
# COMPACT_ATOMS: atom_id res chain seq x y z
N MET A 1 -15.06 -25.35 22.45
CA MET A 1 -14.93 -23.90 22.20
C MET A 1 -13.47 -23.49 22.42
N ASN A 2 -12.77 -23.06 21.37
CA ASN A 2 -11.32 -22.82 21.39
C ASN A 2 -11.01 -21.40 21.93
N ARG A 3 -10.72 -21.31 23.24
CA ARG A 3 -10.47 -20.05 24.00
C ARG A 3 -9.26 -19.22 23.55
N ASN A 4 -8.43 -19.76 22.65
CA ASN A 4 -7.20 -19.09 22.21
C ASN A 4 -7.42 -18.09 21.06
N ASN A 5 -8.52 -18.23 20.31
CA ASN A 5 -8.80 -17.33 19.17
C ASN A 5 -9.36 -15.98 19.61
N ASP A 6 -10.06 -15.91 20.75
CA ASP A 6 -10.73 -14.69 21.23
C ASP A 6 -9.74 -13.67 21.82
N ARG A 7 -8.63 -14.14 22.40
CA ARG A 7 -7.56 -13.25 22.90
C ARG A 7 -6.74 -12.65 21.75
N GLN A 8 -6.47 -13.42 20.71
CA GLN A 8 -5.70 -12.97 19.55
C GLN A 8 -6.45 -11.92 18.71
N THR A 9 -7.77 -12.04 18.60
CA THR A 9 -8.60 -11.06 17.86
C THR A 9 -8.74 -9.74 18.60
N CYS A 10 -8.91 -9.75 19.92
CA CYS A 10 -9.08 -8.52 20.71
C CYS A 10 -7.84 -7.61 20.73
N GLU A 11 -6.63 -8.19 20.73
CA GLU A 11 -5.37 -7.43 20.61
C GLU A 11 -5.18 -6.82 19.22
N ASN A 12 -5.48 -7.58 18.16
CA ASN A 12 -5.44 -7.07 16.79
C ASN A 12 -6.41 -5.91 16.56
N THR A 13 -7.64 -5.99 17.09
CA THR A 13 -8.64 -4.93 16.98
C THR A 13 -8.25 -3.66 17.76
N LYS A 14 -7.55 -3.79 18.90
CA LYS A 14 -7.03 -2.64 19.66
C LYS A 14 -5.82 -1.98 19.01
N LEU A 15 -4.94 -2.75 18.36
CA LEU A 15 -3.78 -2.22 17.63
C LEU A 15 -4.23 -1.41 16.38
N GLN A 16 -5.21 -1.92 15.63
CA GLN A 16 -5.85 -1.24 14.49
C GLN A 16 -6.53 0.08 14.89
N ASN A 17 -7.23 0.11 16.03
CA ASN A 17 -8.01 1.27 16.45
C ASN A 17 -7.18 2.44 17.04
N ASN A 18 -5.93 2.21 17.47
CA ASN A 18 -5.13 3.24 18.14
C ASN A 18 -3.85 3.63 17.39
N MET A 19 -3.19 2.73 16.65
CA MET A 19 -1.90 3.03 15.99
C MET A 19 -2.03 3.31 14.49
N PHE A 20 -3.08 2.80 13.83
CA PHE A 20 -3.32 2.97 12.38
C PHE A 20 -4.35 4.06 12.04
N LYS A 21 -4.77 4.82 13.05
CA LYS A 21 -5.89 5.78 12.96
C LYS A 21 -5.66 6.93 11.98
N ASP A 22 -4.40 7.29 11.73
CA ASP A 22 -4.01 8.45 10.89
C ASP A 22 -3.36 8.04 9.56
N LEU A 23 -3.36 6.75 9.22
CA LEU A 23 -2.69 6.22 8.03
C LEU A 23 -3.72 5.78 7.00
N ASP A 24 -3.79 6.51 5.89
CA ASP A 24 -4.50 6.05 4.69
C ASP A 24 -3.75 4.83 4.14
N ASP A 25 -4.26 3.61 4.32
CA ASP A 25 -3.61 2.36 3.86
C ASP A 25 -3.54 2.24 2.33
N VAL A 26 -4.16 3.19 1.63
CA VAL A 26 -4.21 3.33 0.19
C VAL A 26 -3.63 4.67 -0.23
N VAL A 27 -2.89 4.65 -1.33
CA VAL A 27 -2.23 5.81 -1.91
C VAL A 27 -2.68 6.00 -3.35
N ASN A 28 -2.73 7.26 -3.78
CA ASN A 28 -3.03 7.59 -5.16
C ASN A 28 -1.72 7.78 -5.97
N VAL A 29 -1.87 8.02 -7.27
CA VAL A 29 -0.73 8.20 -8.19
C VAL A 29 0.22 9.32 -7.73
N LYS A 30 -0.28 10.45 -7.22
CA LYS A 30 0.57 11.57 -6.77
C LYS A 30 1.41 11.19 -5.54
N ASP A 31 0.84 10.41 -4.63
CA ASP A 31 1.55 9.95 -3.44
C ASP A 31 2.64 8.96 -3.83
N ILE A 32 2.34 8.02 -4.74
CA ILE A 32 3.32 7.08 -5.27
C ILE A 32 4.46 7.81 -5.99
N GLN A 33 4.17 8.88 -6.74
CA GLN A 33 5.22 9.70 -7.34
C GLN A 33 6.18 10.23 -6.26
N LYS A 34 5.66 10.78 -5.16
CA LYS A 34 6.49 11.26 -4.04
C LYS A 34 7.29 10.12 -3.39
N MET A 35 6.65 8.98 -3.16
CA MET A 35 7.27 7.78 -2.56
C MET A 35 8.39 7.19 -3.43
N LEU A 36 8.31 7.35 -4.76
CA LEU A 36 9.32 6.91 -5.71
C LEU A 36 10.22 8.08 -6.15
N HIS A 37 10.55 9.01 -5.25
CA HIS A 37 11.46 10.14 -5.52
C HIS A 37 11.03 11.07 -6.68
N ASN A 38 9.75 11.42 -6.75
CA ASN A 38 9.14 12.35 -7.71
C ASN A 38 9.22 11.94 -9.19
N VAL A 39 9.10 10.65 -9.49
CA VAL A 39 8.97 10.13 -10.87
C VAL A 39 7.76 10.68 -11.61
N SER A 40 7.76 10.54 -12.94
CA SER A 40 6.67 11.01 -13.79
C SER A 40 5.37 10.24 -13.53
N ARG A 41 4.23 10.96 -13.61
CA ARG A 41 2.89 10.36 -13.50
C ARG A 41 2.69 9.23 -14.51
N GLN A 42 3.21 9.40 -15.73
CA GLN A 42 3.11 8.40 -16.79
C GLN A 42 3.84 7.10 -16.42
N TYR A 43 5.01 7.21 -15.80
CA TYR A 43 5.76 6.06 -15.32
C TYR A 43 5.00 5.30 -14.23
N VAL A 44 4.48 6.00 -13.21
CA VAL A 44 3.66 5.37 -12.16
C VAL A 44 2.42 4.69 -12.74
N CYS A 45 1.69 5.37 -13.63
CA CYS A 45 0.55 4.78 -14.31
C CYS A 45 0.93 3.54 -15.15
N LYS A 46 2.12 3.53 -15.76
CA LYS A 46 2.64 2.37 -16.48
C LYS A 46 2.87 1.21 -15.51
N LEU A 47 3.55 1.44 -14.39
CA LEU A 47 3.81 0.41 -13.37
C LEU A 47 2.51 -0.24 -12.87
N ILE A 48 1.48 0.56 -12.60
CA ILE A 48 0.19 0.05 -12.14
C ILE A 48 -0.52 -0.72 -13.26
N ARG A 49 -0.55 -0.18 -14.49
CA ARG A 49 -1.20 -0.81 -15.64
C ARG A 49 -0.54 -2.14 -16.04
N THR A 50 0.78 -2.25 -15.91
CA THR A 50 1.51 -3.49 -16.20
C THR A 50 1.51 -4.47 -15.03
N GLY A 51 0.85 -4.14 -13.92
CA GLY A 51 0.80 -4.99 -12.72
C GLY A 51 2.10 -5.07 -11.92
N ARG A 52 3.09 -4.22 -12.22
CA ARG A 52 4.35 -4.14 -11.46
C ARG A 52 4.11 -3.59 -10.05
N ILE A 53 3.16 -2.67 -9.92
CA ILE A 53 2.60 -2.24 -8.65
C ILE A 53 1.10 -2.57 -8.68
N PRO A 54 0.65 -3.63 -7.99
CA PRO A 54 -0.76 -4.00 -7.96
C PRO A 54 -1.63 -2.85 -7.44
N GLY A 55 -2.64 -2.47 -8.23
CA GLY A 55 -3.51 -1.34 -7.93
C GLY A 55 -4.84 -1.43 -8.65
N LYS A 56 -5.84 -0.70 -8.14
CA LYS A 56 -7.19 -0.66 -8.73
C LYS A 56 -7.45 0.68 -9.38
N LYS A 57 -7.92 0.65 -10.64
CA LYS A 57 -8.39 1.86 -11.33
C LYS A 57 -9.74 2.28 -10.75
N ILE A 58 -9.84 3.52 -10.29
CA ILE A 58 -11.07 4.11 -9.74
C ILE A 58 -11.28 5.46 -10.42
N GLY A 59 -12.33 5.57 -11.24
CA GLY A 59 -12.59 6.74 -12.07
C GLY A 59 -11.41 7.06 -13.01
N LYS A 60 -10.89 8.29 -12.91
CA LYS A 60 -9.73 8.77 -13.69
C LYS A 60 -8.37 8.45 -13.03
N GLY A 61 -8.37 7.85 -11.85
CA GLY A 61 -7.17 7.60 -11.04
C GLY A 61 -6.94 6.14 -10.70
N TYR A 62 -5.93 5.91 -9.87
CA TYR A 62 -5.62 4.60 -9.28
C TYR A 62 -5.51 4.75 -7.78
N LEU A 63 -5.96 3.72 -7.06
CA LEU A 63 -5.70 3.51 -5.65
C LEU A 63 -4.86 2.25 -5.50
N VAL A 64 -3.83 2.35 -4.68
CA VAL A 64 -2.83 1.31 -4.48
C VAL A 64 -2.64 1.13 -2.98
N PRO A 65 -2.83 -0.08 -2.42
CA PRO A 65 -2.42 -0.36 -1.06
C PRO A 65 -0.93 -0.05 -0.85
N LYS A 66 -0.59 0.71 0.20
CA LYS A 66 0.80 1.13 0.50
C LYS A 66 1.80 -0.04 0.49
N ILE A 67 1.39 -1.20 1.02
CA ILE A 67 2.20 -2.42 1.06
C ILE A 67 2.75 -2.83 -0.30
N TYR A 68 2.01 -2.60 -1.39
CA TYR A 68 2.46 -2.93 -2.74
C TYR A 68 3.48 -1.93 -3.29
N VAL A 69 3.43 -0.67 -2.85
CA VAL A 69 4.44 0.34 -3.19
C VAL A 69 5.73 0.04 -2.45
N ILE A 70 5.64 -0.30 -1.16
CA ILE A 70 6.80 -0.69 -0.34
C ILE A 70 7.47 -1.93 -0.93
N LYS A 71 6.69 -2.97 -1.25
CA LYS A 71 7.19 -4.19 -1.88
C LYS A 71 7.97 -3.88 -3.16
N TYR A 72 7.43 -3.01 -4.01
CA TYR A 72 8.12 -2.58 -5.23
C TYR A 72 9.45 -1.88 -4.92
N ILE A 73 9.50 -0.96 -3.95
CA ILE A 73 10.73 -0.25 -3.59
C ILE A 73 11.80 -1.24 -3.13
N LEU A 74 11.47 -2.12 -2.18
CA LEU A 74 12.41 -3.11 -1.64
C LEU A 74 12.94 -4.05 -2.74
N GLU A 75 12.07 -4.54 -3.62
CA GLU A 75 12.49 -5.37 -4.75
C GLU A 75 13.43 -4.64 -5.72
N ASN A 76 13.34 -3.31 -5.85
CA ASN A 76 14.20 -2.54 -6.75
C ASN A 76 15.49 -2.03 -6.08
N GLU A 77 15.55 -1.97 -4.75
CA GLU A 77 16.76 -1.63 -3.99
C GLU A 77 17.70 -2.83 -3.83
N GLU A 78 17.17 -4.05 -3.70
CA GLU A 78 17.99 -5.28 -3.59
C GLU A 78 18.64 -5.71 -4.93
N ASN A 79 18.15 -5.18 -6.05
CA ASN A 79 18.68 -5.46 -7.39
C ASN A 79 19.60 -4.34 -7.93
N ALA A 80 19.99 -3.37 -7.09
CA ALA A 80 20.79 -2.20 -7.46
C ALA A 80 22.25 -2.29 -6.98
#